data_AF-A0A7W0MVM1-F1
#
_entry.id   AF-A0A7W0MVM1-F1
#
_cell.length_a   1.000
_cell.length_b   1.000
_cell.length_c   1.000
_cell.angle_alpha   90.00
_cell.angle_beta   90.00
_cell.angle_gamma   90.00
#
_symmetry.space_group_name_H-M   'P 1'
#
loop_
_entity.id
_entity.type
_entity.pdbx_description
1 polymer ?
#
loop_
_entity_poly.entity_id
_entity_poly.type
_entity_poly.pdbx_seq_one_letter_code
_entity_poly.pdbx_strand_id
1 'polypeptide(L)' 'AVDVDIEVDPAAGAVVVTTTARVTARTGVEMEAMVGCSAGALCVYDMVKGMERGVTIERIELLEKHGGRSGTWRRDEQA' A
#
# COMPACT_ATOMS: atom_id res chain seq x y z
N ALA A 1 -13.62 7.29 1.93
CA ALA A 1 -13.39 6.67 0.62
C ALA A 1 -12.10 5.89 0.67
N VAL A 2 -12.05 4.73 0.00
CA VAL A 2 -10.85 3.89 -0.11
C VAL A 2 -10.66 3.60 -1.59
N ASP A 3 -9.43 3.77 -2.05
CA ASP A 3 -9.01 3.58 -3.44
C ASP A 3 -7.79 2.66 -3.45
N VAL A 4 -7.75 1.71 -4.38
CA VAL A 4 -6.69 0.70 -4.48
C VAL A 4 -6.24 0.61 -5.93
N ASP A 5 -5.00 0.99 -6.17
CA ASP A 5 -4.34 0.93 -7.47
C ASP A 5 -3.32 -0.22 -7.47
N ILE A 6 -3.27 -0.94 -8.59
CA ILE A 6 -2.33 -2.05 -8.79
C ILE A 6 -1.60 -1.81 -10.11
N GLU A 7 -0.28 -1.72 -10.03
CA GLU A 7 0.61 -1.56 -11.17
C GLU A 7 1.55 -2.76 -11.26
N VAL A 8 1.75 -3.27 -12.48
CA VAL A 8 2.68 -4.37 -12.75
C VAL A 8 3.90 -3.79 -13.44
N ASP A 9 5.09 -4.08 -12.91
CA ASP A 9 6.37 -3.75 -13.51
C ASP A 9 7.06 -5.05 -13.98
N PRO A 10 6.94 -5.42 -15.26
CA PRO A 10 7.57 -6.62 -15.79
C PRO A 10 9.11 -6.53 -15.82
N ALA A 11 9.68 -5.33 -15.88
CA ALA A 11 11.13 -5.15 -15.94
C ALA A 11 11.77 -5.38 -14.57
N ALA A 12 11.11 -4.92 -13.50
CA ALA A 12 11.51 -5.20 -12.12
C ALA A 12 11.03 -6.57 -11.62
N GLY A 13 10.07 -7.20 -12.29
CA GLY A 13 9.42 -8.42 -11.81
C GLY A 13 8.57 -8.20 -10.57
N ALA A 14 7.97 -7.01 -10.45
CA ALA A 14 7.29 -6.54 -9.25
C ALA A 14 5.84 -6.14 -9.52
N VAL A 15 5.01 -6.20 -8.48
CA VAL A 15 3.65 -5.63 -8.46
C VAL A 15 3.58 -4.62 -7.33
N VAL A 16 3.18 -3.40 -7.64
CA VAL A 16 3.03 -2.31 -6.68
C VAL A 16 1.54 -2.14 -6.37
N VAL A 17 1.18 -2.26 -5.10
CA VAL A 17 -0.17 -2.02 -4.61
C VAL A 17 -0.18 -0.72 -3.82
N THR A 18 -0.88 0.29 -4.32
CA THR A 18 -1.03 1.58 -3.66
C THR A 18 -2.45 1.70 -3.12
N THR A 19 -2.62 2.06 -1.85
CA THR A 19 -3.94 2.27 -1.25
C THR A 19 -4.04 3.67 -0.67
N THR A 20 -5.10 4.38 -1.04
CA THR A 20 -5.41 5.70 -0.49
C THR A 20 -6.72 5.67 0.29
N ALA A 21 -6.64 5.96 1.59
CA ALA A 21 -7.80 6.12 2.46
C ALA A 21 -8.04 7.61 2.78
N ARG A 22 -9.31 8.03 2.74
CA ARG A 22 -9.73 9.41 3.09
C ARG A 22 -10.95 9.39 3.99
N VAL A 23 -10.90 10.13 5.10
CA VAL A 23 -12.02 10.28 6.05
C VAL A 23 -12.01 11.67 6.67
N THR A 24 -13.19 12.13 7.11
CA THR A 24 -13.32 13.24 8.06
C THR A 24 -13.56 12.65 9.44
N ALA A 25 -12.50 12.57 10.26
CA ALA A 25 -12.55 11.97 11.60
C ALA A 25 -11.57 12.66 12.58
N ARG A 26 -11.62 12.26 13.86
CA ARG A 26 -10.71 12.77 14.90
C ARG A 26 -9.31 12.15 14.84
N THR A 27 -9.18 10.99 14.20
CA THR A 27 -7.94 10.24 14.04
C THR A 27 -7.58 10.15 12.57
N GLY A 28 -6.30 9.92 12.29
CA GLY A 28 -5.85 9.61 10.93
C GLY A 28 -6.31 8.23 10.48
N VAL A 29 -6.08 7.93 9.20
CA VAL A 29 -6.45 6.67 8.54
C VAL A 29 -5.25 5.93 7.94
N GLU A 30 -4.10 6.06 8.60
CA GLU A 30 -2.86 5.37 8.20
C GLU A 30 -3.06 3.86 8.20
N MET A 31 -3.77 3.33 9.21
CA MET A 31 -4.01 1.90 9.35
C MET A 31 -4.95 1.38 8.27
N GLU A 32 -5.98 2.13 7.90
CA GLU A 32 -6.92 1.76 6.85
C GLU A 32 -6.21 1.68 5.49
N ALA A 33 -5.29 2.61 5.22
CA ALA A 33 -4.48 2.57 4.01
C ALA A 33 -3.52 1.37 4.02
N MET A 34 -2.76 1.16 5.11
CA MET A 34 -1.81 0.05 5.21
C MET A 34 -2.47 -1.32 5.20
N VAL A 35 -3.62 -1.47 5.87
CA VAL A 35 -4.40 -2.72 5.86
C VAL A 35 -4.96 -2.99 4.47
N GLY A 36 -5.47 -1.97 3.77
CA GLY A 36 -5.93 -2.14 2.39
C GLY A 36 -4.81 -2.56 1.43
N CYS A 37 -3.64 -1.94 1.54
CA CYS A 37 -2.45 -2.34 0.78
C CYS A 37 -2.03 -3.78 1.10
N SER A 38 -2.00 -4.15 2.38
CA SER A 38 -1.68 -5.51 2.84
C SER A 38 -2.64 -6.55 2.26
N ALA A 39 -3.94 -6.28 2.33
CA ALA A 39 -4.96 -7.17 1.79
C ALA A 39 -4.85 -7.29 0.27
N GLY A 40 -4.64 -6.19 -0.44
CA GLY A 40 -4.42 -6.18 -1.89
C GLY A 40 -3.19 -7.00 -2.30
N ALA A 41 -2.06 -6.84 -1.60
CA ALA A 41 -0.85 -7.61 -1.84
C ALA A 41 -1.06 -9.11 -1.57
N LEU A 42 -1.77 -9.47 -0.50
CA LEU A 42 -2.14 -10.87 -0.23
C LEU A 42 -3.08 -11.45 -1.29
N CYS A 43 -4.01 -10.66 -1.83
CA CYS A 43 -4.84 -11.08 -2.96
C CYS A 43 -4.00 -11.34 -4.22
N VAL A 44 -3.02 -10.49 -4.52
CA VAL A 44 -2.09 -10.71 -5.64
C VAL A 44 -1.31 -12.01 -5.41
N TYR A 45 -0.74 -12.21 -4.21
CA TYR A 45 -0.06 -13.44 -3.84
C TYR A 45 -0.97 -14.67 -4.06
N ASP A 46 -2.24 -14.59 -3.65
CA ASP A 46 -3.20 -15.68 -3.83
C ASP A 46 -3.37 -16.10 -5.30
N MET A 47 -3.32 -15.14 -6.23
CA MET A 47 -3.43 -15.40 -7.67
C MET A 47 -2.18 -16.02 -8.29
N VAL A 48 -1.00 -15.72 -7.76
CA VAL A 48 0.28 -16.13 -8.38
C VAL A 48 0.96 -17.31 -7.67
N LYS A 49 0.60 -17.61 -6.41
CA LYS A 49 1.25 -18.66 -5.59
C LYS A 49 1.26 -20.06 -6.21
N GLY A 50 0.35 -20.33 -7.14
CA GLY A 50 0.29 -21.60 -7.87
C GLY A 50 1.32 -21.69 -9.01
N MET A 51 1.74 -20.55 -9.55
CA MET A 51 2.69 -20.42 -10.66
C MET A 51 4.11 -20.16 -10.16
N GLU A 52 4.25 -19.24 -9.19
CA GLU A 52 5.54 -18.89 -8.57
C GLU A 52 5.40 -19.00 -7.04
N ARG A 53 6.26 -19.80 -6.41
CA ARG A 53 6.22 -20.08 -4.97
C ARG A 53 7.13 -19.16 -4.16
N GLY A 54 8.09 -18.51 -4.82
CA GLY A 54 9.05 -17.58 -4.23
C GLY A 54 8.55 -16.14 -4.14
N VAL A 55 7.29 -15.86 -4.49
CA VAL A 55 6.71 -14.52 -4.37
C VAL A 55 6.76 -14.08 -2.91
N THR A 56 7.24 -12.85 -2.67
CA THR A 56 7.26 -12.25 -1.34
C THR A 56 6.56 -10.91 -1.36
N ILE A 57 5.99 -10.51 -0.23
CA ILE A 57 5.54 -9.14 -0.01
C ILE A 57 6.72 -8.42 0.65
N GLU A 58 7.45 -7.63 -0.14
CA GLU A 58 8.72 -7.03 0.31
C GLU A 58 8.53 -5.95 1.37
N ARG A 59 7.59 -5.03 1.13
CA ARG A 59 7.39 -3.84 1.97
C ARG A 59 5.93 -3.43 2.02
N ILE A 60 5.49 -2.98 3.19
CA ILE A 60 4.19 -2.36 3.43
C ILE A 60 4.45 -1.07 4.19
N GLU A 61 4.21 0.06 3.54
CA GLU A 61 4.75 1.34 3.99
C GLU A 61 3.76 2.48 3.76
N LEU A 62 3.70 3.39 4.72
CA LEU A 62 3.00 4.66 4.53
C LEU A 62 3.86 5.58 3.64
N LEU A 63 3.30 6.03 2.51
CA LEU A 63 3.96 6.97 1.59
C LEU A 63 3.68 8.42 1.95
N GLU A 64 2.43 8.73 2.28
CA GLU A 64 1.96 10.08 2.54
C GLU A 64 0.78 10.06 3.52
N LYS A 65 0.71 11.10 4.35
CA LYS A 65 -0.45 11.39 5.19
C LYS A 65 -0.71 12.89 5.20
N HIS A 66 -1.97 13.27 5.13
CA HIS A 66 -2.41 14.65 5.34
C HIS A 66 -3.39 14.76 6.49
N GLY A 67 -3.28 15.85 7.26
CA GLY A 67 -4.27 16.27 8.25
C GLY A 67 -3.94 15.85 9.68
N GLY A 68 -4.77 16.33 10.60
CA GLY A 68 -4.49 16.29 12.03
C GLY A 68 -3.42 17.31 12.44
N ARG A 69 -3.01 17.25 13.72
CA ARG A 69 -2.07 18.24 14.30
C ARG A 69 -0.69 18.23 13.62
N SER A 70 -0.27 17.07 13.11
CA SER A 70 1.06 16.89 12.50
C SER A 70 1.16 17.41 11.06
N GLY A 71 0.05 17.84 10.45
CA GLY A 71 0.06 18.38 9.08
C GLY A 71 0.27 17.31 8.01
N THR A 72 1.06 17.65 6.98
CA THR A 72 1.42 16.73 5.89
C THR A 72 2.73 16.05 6.22
N TRP A 73 2.76 14.73 6.12
CA TRP A 73 3.97 13.92 6.20
C TRP A 73 4.12 13.14 4.88
N ARG A 74 5.35 13.07 4.37
CA ARG A 74 5.73 12.25 3.22
C ARG A 74 6.96 11.45 3.58
N ARG A 75 7.03 10.22 3.10
CA ARG A 75 8.23 9.39 3.19
C ARG A 75 9.30 9.96 2.27
N ASP A 76 10.53 10.05 2.77
CA ASP A 76 11.68 10.37 1.94
C ASP A 76 12.03 9.15 1.07
N GLU A 77 12.18 9.34 -0.25
CA GLU A 77 12.49 8.26 -1.21
C GLU A 77 13.88 7.61 -1.01
N GLN A 78 14.68 8.11 -0.05
CA GLN A 78 16.04 7.65 0.24
C GLN A 78 16.17 6.88 1.57
N ALA A 79 15.05 6.62 2.26
CA ALA A 79 15.02 5.97 3.58
C ALA A 79 14.79 4.46 3.50
#